data_AF-A0A4P9A2S7-F1
#
_entry.id   AF-A0A4P9A2S7-F1
#
_cell.length_a   1.000
_cell.length_b   1.000
_cell.length_c   1.000
_cell.angle_alpha   90.00
_cell.angle_beta   90.00
_cell.angle_gamma   90.00
#
_symmetry.space_group_name_H-M   'P 1'
#
loop_
_entity.id
_entity.type
_entity.pdbx_description
1 polymer ?
#
loop_
_entity_poly.entity_id
_entity_poly.type
_entity_poly.pdbx_seq_one_letter_code
_entity_poly.pdbx_strand_id
1 'polypeptide(L)'
;MYARSTTFTPRRQQQMRRNQNATRFRSNVKLGPVAHTVLVALMVAVLGLIYLTQATKTSAYSKESQGLDKQISELHAKKSELEVQNARLTALDKVKNSNVASAMSKPSQTDYAN
;
A
#
# COMPACT_ATOMS: atom_id res chain seq x y z
N MET A 1 -2.19 -72.01 -8.35
CA MET A 1 -1.05 -71.07 -8.51
C MET A 1 -1.10 -70.56 -9.95
N TYR A 2 -1.59 -69.34 -10.19
CA TYR A 2 -1.75 -68.81 -11.55
C TYR A 2 -0.46 -68.11 -11.98
N ALA A 3 0.22 -68.64 -13.00
CA ALA A 3 1.38 -68.00 -13.60
C ALA A 3 0.91 -66.91 -14.58
N ARG A 4 1.23 -65.64 -14.27
CA ARG A 4 1.03 -64.50 -15.17
C ARG A 4 2.18 -64.49 -16.18
N SER A 5 1.90 -64.82 -17.44
CA SER A 5 2.85 -64.63 -18.54
C SER A 5 2.88 -63.14 -18.93
N THR A 6 3.93 -62.43 -18.53
CA THR A 6 4.23 -61.10 -19.06
C THR A 6 4.91 -61.25 -20.42
N THR A 7 4.14 -61.14 -21.49
CA THR A 7 4.68 -61.12 -22.86
C THR A 7 5.43 -59.82 -23.08
N PHE A 8 6.76 -59.85 -22.93
CA PHE A 8 7.64 -58.74 -23.30
C PHE A 8 7.77 -58.70 -24.83
N THR A 9 7.16 -57.70 -25.47
CA THR A 9 7.31 -57.46 -26.91
C THR A 9 8.53 -56.56 -27.13
N PRO A 10 9.65 -57.05 -27.66
CA PRO A 10 10.82 -56.21 -27.89
C PRO A 10 10.51 -55.17 -28.98
N ARG A 11 10.65 -53.89 -28.63
CA ARG A 11 10.58 -52.79 -29.60
C ARG A 11 11.79 -52.92 -30.53
N ARG A 12 11.54 -53.32 -31.77
CA ARG A 12 12.56 -53.46 -32.82
C ARG A 12 13.30 -52.12 -32.97
N GLN A 13 14.51 -52.02 -32.44
CA GLN A 13 15.44 -50.96 -32.79
C GLN A 13 15.84 -51.21 -34.25
N GLN A 14 15.10 -50.61 -35.18
CA GLN A 14 15.52 -50.57 -36.58
C GLN A 14 16.84 -49.80 -36.62
N GLN A 15 17.94 -50.52 -36.90
CA GLN A 15 19.19 -49.90 -37.31
C GLN A 15 18.89 -48.97 -38.48
N MET A 16 19.09 -47.67 -38.25
CA MET A 16 18.82 -46.63 -39.23
C MET A 16 19.74 -46.87 -40.45
N ARG A 17 19.17 -47.32 -41.56
CA ARG A 17 19.93 -47.60 -42.79
C ARG A 17 20.33 -46.28 -43.44
N ARG A 18 21.49 -46.26 -44.10
CA ARG A 18 21.95 -45.10 -44.88
C ARG A 18 20.95 -44.82 -46.02
N ASN A 19 20.70 -43.54 -46.29
CA ASN A 19 19.77 -43.02 -47.30
C ASN A 19 18.27 -43.25 -47.02
N GLN A 20 17.86 -43.32 -45.76
CA GLN A 20 16.42 -43.26 -45.40
C GLN A 20 16.07 -41.90 -44.82
N ASN A 21 15.04 -41.28 -45.39
CA ASN A 21 14.53 -39.99 -44.93
C ASN A 21 13.64 -40.24 -43.69
N ALA A 22 14.17 -40.02 -42.49
CA ALA A 22 13.42 -40.20 -41.25
C ALA A 22 12.47 -39.01 -41.05
N THR A 23 11.17 -39.23 -41.26
CA THR A 23 10.14 -38.23 -40.93
C THR A 23 9.88 -38.24 -39.42
N ARG A 24 10.13 -37.11 -38.76
CA ARG A 24 9.76 -36.93 -37.35
C ARG A 24 8.29 -36.55 -37.29
N PHE A 25 7.46 -37.36 -36.63
CA PHE A 25 6.11 -36.97 -36.24
C PHE A 25 6.20 -35.85 -35.19
N ARG A 26 6.11 -34.59 -35.63
CA ARG A 26 5.90 -33.47 -34.72
C ARG A 26 4.41 -33.38 -34.44
N SER A 27 4.03 -33.27 -33.17
CA SER A 27 2.63 -32.99 -32.82
C SER A 27 2.23 -31.65 -33.41
N ASN A 28 1.41 -31.64 -34.45
CA ASN A 28 0.89 -30.42 -35.09
C ASN A 28 -0.30 -29.84 -34.30
N VAL A 29 -0.30 -30.02 -32.97
CA VAL A 29 -1.33 -29.47 -32.08
C VAL A 29 -1.10 -27.97 -32.02
N LYS A 30 -1.66 -27.27 -33.01
CA LYS A 30 -1.79 -25.83 -33.03
C LYS A 30 -3.03 -25.49 -32.23
N LEU A 31 -2.93 -24.48 -31.38
CA LEU A 31 -4.11 -23.87 -30.77
C LEU A 31 -5.06 -23.48 -31.91
N GLY A 32 -6.28 -24.01 -31.88
CA GLY A 32 -7.31 -23.64 -32.86
C GLY A 32 -7.64 -22.15 -32.74
N PRO A 33 -8.23 -21.53 -33.79
CA PRO A 33 -8.54 -20.11 -33.81
C PRO A 33 -9.28 -19.64 -32.55
N VAL A 34 -10.26 -20.43 -32.09
CA VAL A 34 -11.02 -20.16 -30.86
C VAL A 34 -10.12 -20.13 -29.62
N ALA A 35 -9.29 -21.15 -29.40
CA ALA A 35 -8.40 -21.21 -28.25
C ALA A 35 -7.40 -20.05 -28.22
N HIS A 36 -6.95 -19.59 -29.39
CA HIS A 36 -6.05 -18.44 -29.50
C HIS A 36 -6.75 -17.14 -29.10
N THR A 37 -7.97 -16.89 -29.57
CA THR A 37 -8.74 -15.70 -29.20
C THR A 37 -9.09 -15.65 -27.71
N VAL A 38 -9.44 -16.80 -27.12
CA VAL A 38 -9.72 -16.90 -25.67
C VAL A 38 -8.47 -16.57 -24.85
N LEU A 39 -7.30 -17.07 -25.27
CA LEU A 39 -6.05 -16.77 -24.60
C LEU A 39 -5.72 -15.27 -24.67
N VAL A 40 -5.91 -14.65 -25.84
CA VAL A 40 -5.71 -13.20 -26.00
C VAL A 40 -6.70 -12.40 -25.14
N ALA A 41 -7.98 -12.78 -25.11
CA ALA A 41 -8.97 -12.13 -24.26
C ALA A 41 -8.63 -12.22 -22.77
N LEU A 42 -8.16 -13.39 -22.32
CA LEU A 42 -7.67 -13.57 -20.94
C LEU A 42 -6.45 -12.71 -20.65
N MET A 43 -5.52 -12.58 -21.59
CA MET A 43 -4.35 -11.71 -21.44
C MET A 43 -4.75 -10.24 -21.25
N VAL A 44 -5.68 -9.75 -22.08
CA VAL A 44 -6.21 -8.39 -21.97
C VAL A 44 -6.93 -8.20 -20.63
N ALA A 45 -7.73 -9.17 -20.19
CA ALA A 45 -8.40 -9.11 -18.89
C ALA A 45 -7.41 -9.00 -17.72
N VAL A 46 -6.32 -9.79 -17.74
CA VAL A 46 -5.27 -9.71 -16.72
C VAL A 46 -4.58 -8.34 -16.72
N LEU A 47 -4.24 -7.80 -17.88
CA LEU A 47 -3.65 -6.46 -18.00
C LEU A 47 -4.61 -5.37 -17.48
N GLY A 48 -5.90 -5.49 -17.79
CA GLY A 48 -6.93 -4.59 -17.27
C GLY A 48 -7.04 -4.61 -15.74
N LEU A 49 -7.01 -5.80 -15.14
CA LEU A 49 -7.03 -5.96 -13.67
C LEU A 49 -5.77 -5.40 -13.00
N ILE A 50 -4.60 -5.57 -13.62
CA ILE A 50 -3.34 -4.98 -13.15
C ILE A 50 -3.45 -3.45 -13.15
N TYR A 51 -3.98 -2.86 -14.22
CA TYR A 51 -4.17 -1.41 -14.30
C TYR A 51 -5.16 -0.89 -13.26
N LEU A 52 -6.29 -1.58 -13.07
CA LEU A 52 -7.27 -1.24 -12.03
C LEU A 52 -6.66 -1.29 -10.62
N THR A 53 -5.82 -2.28 -10.35
CA THR A 53 -5.13 -2.41 -9.05
C THR A 53 -4.14 -1.26 -8.84
N GLN A 54 -3.42 -0.84 -9.88
CA GLN A 54 -2.52 0.32 -9.80
C GLN A 54 -3.31 1.60 -9.50
N ALA A 55 -4.40 1.85 -10.25
CA ALA A 55 -5.26 3.01 -10.01
C ALA A 55 -5.88 3.01 -8.60
N THR A 56 -6.32 1.85 -8.11
CA THR A 56 -6.93 1.71 -6.77
C THR A 56 -5.89 1.91 -5.66
N LYS A 57 -4.68 1.37 -5.79
CA LYS A 57 -3.59 1.57 -4.82
C LYS A 57 -3.18 3.04 -4.74
N THR A 58 -3.04 3.73 -5.88
CA THR A 58 -2.77 5.17 -5.92
C THR A 58 -3.90 5.99 -5.29
N SER A 59 -5.16 5.61 -5.53
CA SER A 59 -6.33 6.27 -4.92
C SER A 59 -6.47 6.00 -3.41
N ALA A 60 -6.07 4.83 -2.94
CA ALA A 60 -6.04 4.52 -1.51
C ALA A 60 -4.91 5.29 -0.79
N TYR A 61 -3.72 5.33 -1.39
CA TYR A 61 -2.57 6.05 -0.84
C TYR A 61 -2.83 7.56 -0.77
N SER A 62 -3.54 8.13 -1.75
CA SER A 62 -3.94 9.55 -1.70
C SER A 62 -4.95 9.85 -0.59
N LYS A 63 -5.87 8.92 -0.28
CA LYS A 63 -6.78 9.06 0.87
C LYS A 63 -6.05 8.98 2.22
N GLU A 64 -5.06 8.10 2.34
CA GLU A 64 -4.24 7.99 3.55
C GLU A 64 -3.36 9.23 3.75
N SER A 65 -2.74 9.73 2.67
CA SER A 65 -1.97 10.98 2.68
C SER A 65 -2.81 12.17 3.15
N GLN A 66 -4.06 12.30 2.66
CA GLN A 66 -4.96 13.36 3.13
C GLN A 66 -5.29 13.27 4.63
N GLY A 67 -5.35 12.06 5.18
CA GLY A 67 -5.53 11.84 6.62
C GLY A 67 -4.31 12.30 7.41
N LEU A 68 -3.10 11.96 6.94
CA LEU A 68 -1.84 12.38 7.55
C LEU A 68 -1.64 13.89 7.46
N ASP A 69 -1.91 14.52 6.32
CA ASP A 69 -1.81 15.97 6.14
C ASP A 69 -2.74 16.74 7.09
N LYS A 70 -3.96 16.21 7.31
CA LYS A 70 -4.88 16.77 8.32
C LYS A 70 -4.32 16.67 9.73
N GLN A 71 -3.75 15.53 10.10
CA GLN A 71 -3.13 15.35 11.43
C GLN A 71 -1.93 16.28 11.62
N ILE A 72 -1.10 16.46 10.58
CA ILE A 72 0.02 17.41 10.60
C ILE A 72 -0.50 18.83 10.81
N SER A 73 -1.53 19.24 10.06
CA SER A 73 -2.15 20.56 10.20
C SER A 73 -2.72 20.78 11.61
N GLU A 74 -3.41 19.79 12.18
CA GLU A 74 -3.94 19.85 13.54
C GLU A 74 -2.83 19.95 14.60
N LEU A 75 -1.75 19.18 14.44
CA LEU A 75 -0.59 19.23 15.34
C LEU A 75 0.13 20.58 15.25
N HIS A 76 0.28 21.15 14.06
CA HIS A 76 0.83 22.50 13.88
C HIS A 76 -0.04 23.56 14.57
N ALA A 77 -1.37 23.47 14.45
CA ALA A 77 -2.29 24.37 15.13
C ALA A 77 -2.15 24.27 16.66
N LYS A 78 -2.15 23.04 17.21
CA LYS A 78 -1.95 22.80 18.65
C LYS A 78 -0.61 23.31 19.15
N LYS A 79 0.47 23.12 18.39
CA LYS A 79 1.80 23.64 18.73
C LYS A 79 1.78 25.17 18.82
N SER A 80 1.20 25.85 17.83
CA SER A 80 1.07 27.30 17.81
C SER A 80 0.25 27.80 19.00
N GLU A 81 -0.85 27.12 19.31
CA GLU A 81 -1.68 27.46 20.48
C GLU A 81 -0.90 27.30 21.79
N LEU A 82 -0.16 26.20 21.95
CA LEU A 82 0.68 25.97 23.13
C LEU A 82 1.80 27.00 23.26
N GLU A 83 2.42 27.42 22.17
CA GLU A 83 3.43 28.48 22.17
C GLU A 83 2.85 29.83 22.65
N VAL A 84 1.65 30.19 22.18
CA VAL A 84 0.93 31.40 22.63
C VAL A 84 0.55 31.30 24.10
N GLN A 85 0.03 30.14 24.55
CA GLN A 85 -0.31 29.92 25.95
C GLN A 85 0.91 29.98 26.86
N ASN A 86 2.04 29.40 26.44
CA ASN A 86 3.30 29.47 27.18
C ASN A 86 3.79 30.93 27.28
N ALA A 87 3.74 31.70 26.18
CA ALA A 87 4.08 33.11 26.20
C ALA A 87 3.18 33.91 27.16
N ARG A 88 1.87 33.63 27.18
CA ARG A 88 0.92 34.25 28.13
C ARG A 88 1.22 33.89 29.58
N LEU A 89 1.48 32.61 29.88
CA LEU A 89 1.85 32.17 31.23
C LEU A 89 3.15 32.84 31.67
N THR A 90 4.15 32.88 30.80
CA THR A 90 5.42 33.56 31.07
C THR A 90 5.24 35.05 31.32
N ALA A 91 4.38 35.72 30.54
CA ALA A 91 4.05 37.13 30.76
C ALA A 91 3.32 37.34 32.10
N LEU A 92 2.37 36.47 32.44
CA LEU A 92 1.64 36.53 33.71
C LEU A 92 2.57 36.34 34.90
N ASP A 93 3.49 35.37 34.84
CA ASP A 93 4.50 35.15 35.88
C ASP A 93 5.44 36.36 36.00
N LYS A 94 5.86 36.96 34.89
CA LYS A 94 6.65 38.20 34.92
C LYS A 94 5.90 39.37 35.57
N VAL A 95 4.61 39.55 35.25
CA VAL A 95 3.79 40.61 35.86
C VAL A 95 3.61 40.37 37.36
N LYS A 96 3.29 39.13 37.77
CA LYS A 96 3.13 38.74 39.17
C LYS A 96 4.39 38.95 40.00
N ASN A 97 5.56 38.70 39.40
CA ASN A 97 6.86 38.88 40.05
C ASN A 97 7.48 40.26 39.79
N SER A 98 6.77 41.18 39.12
CA SER A 98 7.27 42.51 38.83
C SER A 98 7.17 43.43 40.05
N ASN A 99 8.09 44.41 40.13
CA ASN A 99 8.14 45.39 41.20
C ASN A 99 6.83 46.19 41.40
N VAL A 100 5.98 46.29 40.36
CA VAL A 100 4.67 46.95 40.46
C VAL A 100 3.71 46.16 41.35
N ALA A 101 3.70 44.83 41.26
CA ALA A 101 2.87 43.97 42.12
C ALA A 101 3.39 43.95 43.57
N SER A 102 4.70 43.96 43.76
CA SER A 102 5.35 44.05 45.08
C SER A 102 5.15 45.42 45.75
N ALA A 103 4.93 46.47 44.95
CA ALA A 103 4.62 47.82 45.43
C ALA A 103 3.12 48.05 45.69
N MET A 104 2.23 47.11 45.33
CA MET A 104 0.82 47.16 45.73
C MET A 104 0.67 46.70 47.18
N SER A 105 0.61 47.63 48.14
CA SER A 105 0.14 47.29 49.48
C SER A 105 -1.35 47.00 49.44
N LYS A 106 -1.81 46.02 50.24
CA LYS A 106 -3.24 45.74 50.38
C LYS A 106 -3.94 47.02 50.88
N PRO A 107 -5.05 47.47 50.24
CA PRO A 107 -5.75 48.66 50.69
C PRO A 107 -6.18 48.50 52.15
N SER A 108 -5.82 49.45 53.01
CA SER A 108 -6.05 49.37 54.46
C SER A 108 -7.50 49.60 54.87
N GLN A 109 -8.35 50.10 53.96
CA GLN A 109 -9.79 50.24 54.13
C GLN A 109 -10.48 50.17 52.76
N THR A 110 -11.52 49.35 52.64
CA THR A 110 -12.50 49.41 51.54
C THR A 110 -13.69 50.19 52.03
N ASP A 111 -13.76 51.48 51.67
CA ASP A 111 -14.93 52.29 51.98
C ASP A 111 -16.00 52.01 50.92
N TYR A 112 -17.16 51.53 51.36
CA TYR A 112 -18.31 51.31 50.50
C TYR A 112 -19.11 52.61 50.47
N ALA A 113 -19.15 53.28 49.31
CA ALA A 113 -20.09 54.37 49.09
C ALA A 113 -21.51 53.81 49.12
N ASN A 114 -22.30 54.29 50.08
CA ASN A 114 -23.72 53.98 50.25
C ASN A 114 -24.58 54.86 49.33
#